data_AF-A0A950TMK1-F1
#
_entry.id   AF-A0A950TMK1-F1
#
_cell.length_a   1.000
_cell.length_b   1.000
_cell.length_c   1.000
_cell.angle_alpha   90.00
_cell.angle_beta   90.00
_cell.angle_gamma   90.00
#
_symmetry.space_group_name_H-M   'P 1'
#
loop_
_entity.id
_entity.type
_entity.pdbx_description
1 polymer ?
#
loop_
_entity_poly.entity_id
_entity_poly.type
_entity_poly.pdbx_seq_one_letter_code
_entity_poly.pdbx_strand_id
1 'polypeptide(L)' 'MEGGRAMLIAGDIGGTKTLLAIYDPAAGPREPVAQMEFRSADYAGLDVMVLEFL' A
#
# COMPACT_ATOMS: atom_id res chain seq x y z
N MET A 1 -24.30 -13.54 -4.65
CA MET A 1 -23.48 -12.54 -3.93
C MET A 1 -22.31 -12.25 -4.84
N GLU A 2 -22.26 -11.10 -5.51
CA GLU A 2 -21.03 -10.68 -6.18
C GLU A 2 -20.00 -10.46 -5.08
N GLY A 3 -19.03 -11.38 -4.97
CA GLY A 3 -17.88 -11.17 -4.11
C GLY A 3 -17.13 -9.98 -4.68
N GLY A 4 -17.17 -8.84 -3.98
CA GLY A 4 -16.30 -7.72 -4.30
C GLY A 4 -14.87 -8.23 -4.44
N ARG A 5 -14.21 -7.85 -5.53
CA ARG A 5 -12.84 -8.28 -5.80
C ARG A 5 -11.95 -7.85 -4.63
N ALA A 6 -11.29 -8.80 -3.98
CA ALA A 6 -10.29 -8.49 -2.96
C ALA A 6 -9.04 -7.91 -3.63
N MET A 7 -8.60 -6.75 -3.15
CA MET A 7 -7.33 -6.12 -3.51
C MET A 7 -6.30 -6.40 -2.42
N LEU A 8 -5.02 -6.42 -2.76
CA LEU A 8 -3.93 -6.63 -1.80
C LEU A 8 -3.21 -5.31 -1.57
N ILE A 9 -2.93 -4.98 -0.32
CA ILE A 9 -1.95 -3.93 0.01
C ILE A 9 -0.63 -4.60 0.38
N ALA A 10 0.46 -4.09 -0.17
CA ALA A 10 1.81 -4.47 0.20
C ALA A 10 2.57 -3.24 0.70
N GLY A 11 3.46 -3.45 1.67
CA GLY A 11 4.29 -2.40 2.25
C GLY A 11 5.74 -2.83 2.35
N ASP A 12 6.66 -1.98 1.87
CA ASP A 12 8.09 -2.02 2.18
C ASP A 12 8.38 -0.95 3.23
N ILE A 13 8.71 -1.37 4.45
CA ILE A 13 8.79 -0.51 5.62
C ILE A 13 10.25 -0.44 6.07
N GLY A 14 10.88 0.71 5.83
CA GLY A 14 12.20 1.06 6.36
C GLY A 14 12.14 2.16 7.42
N GLY A 15 13.30 2.47 8.01
CA GLY A 15 13.41 3.54 9.01
C GLY A 15 13.33 4.97 8.45
N THR A 16 13.64 5.15 7.17
CA THR A 16 13.64 6.46 6.50
C THR A 16 12.45 6.63 5.56
N LYS A 17 12.02 5.54 4.94
CA LYS A 17 11.02 5.52 3.89
C LYS A 17 10.08 4.34 4.07
N THR A 18 8.84 4.53 3.68
CA THR A 18 7.83 3.47 3.59
C THR A 18 7.19 3.55 2.21
N LEU A 19 7.17 2.45 1.47
CA LEU A 19 6.51 2.34 0.17
C LEU A 19 5.25 1.47 0.33
N LEU A 20 4.09 2.02 0.00
CA LEU A 20 2.82 1.28 -0.04
C LEU A 20 2.37 1.09 -1.49
N ALA A 21 1.79 -0.06 -1.78
CA ALA A 21 1.24 -0.37 -3.09
C ALA A 21 -0.02 -1.24 -3.01
N ILE A 22 -0.99 -0.98 -3.90
CA ILE A 22 -2.17 -1.81 -4.10
C ILE A 22 -1.92 -2.72 -5.30
N TYR A 23 -2.21 -4.01 -5.15
CA TYR A 23 -2.15 -5.00 -6.21
C TYR A 23 -3.51 -5.63 -6.44
N ASP A 24 -3.76 -5.89 -7.70
CA ASP A 24 -4.84 -6.75 -8.14
C ASP A 24 -4.32 -8.20 -8.24
N PRO A 25 -4.85 -9.15 -7.44
CA PRO A 25 -4.46 -10.56 -7.50
C PRO A 25 -4.54 -11.18 -8.90
N ALA A 26 -5.48 -10.75 -9.75
CA ALA A 26 -5.64 -11.32 -11.09
C ALA A 26 -4.73 -10.68 -12.15
N ALA A 27 -4.24 -9.45 -11.91
CA ALA A 27 -3.20 -8.84 -12.75
C ALA A 27 -1.79 -9.33 -12.35
N GLY A 28 -1.65 -9.86 -11.13
CA GLY A 28 -0.39 -10.36 -10.60
C GLY A 28 0.46 -9.27 -9.95
N PRO A 29 1.65 -9.62 -9.42
CA PRO A 29 2.42 -8.76 -8.52
C PRO A 29 3.36 -7.77 -9.24
N ARG A 30 3.37 -7.74 -10.58
CA ARG A 30 4.41 -7.01 -11.34
C ARG A 30 4.11 -5.53 -11.51
N GLU A 31 2.83 -5.16 -11.51
CA GLU A 31 2.40 -3.79 -11.76
C GLU A 31 1.34 -3.42 -10.71
N PRO A 32 1.67 -2.53 -9.76
CA PRO A 32 0.71 -2.09 -8.78
C PRO A 32 -0.35 -1.20 -9.43
N VAL A 33 -1.59 -1.31 -8.95
CA VAL A 33 -2.71 -0.46 -9.33
C VAL A 33 -2.52 0.97 -8.80
N ALA A 34 -1.92 1.09 -7.62
CA ALA A 34 -1.52 2.36 -7.01
C ALA A 34 -0.25 2.15 -6.19
N GLN A 35 0.59 3.17 -6.10
CA GLN A 35 1.79 3.15 -5.26
C GLN A 35 2.10 4.55 -4.70
N MET A 36 2.63 4.61 -3.49
CA MET A 36 3.05 5.87 -2.85
C MET A 36 4.24 5.64 -1.92
N GLU A 37 5.24 6.54 -1.99
CA GLU A 37 6.37 6.59 -1.06
C GLU A 37 6.13 7.68 -0.01
N PHE A 38 6.29 7.31 1.25
CA PHE A 38 6.21 8.18 2.41
C PHE A 38 7.59 8.37 3.03
N ARG A 39 7.88 9.59 3.50
CA ARG A 39 8.98 9.83 4.43
C ARG A 39 8.54 9.40 5.82
N SER A 40 9.18 8.38 6.39
CA SER A 40 8.72 7.76 7.63
C SER A 40 8.72 8.72 8.82
N ALA A 41 9.63 9.70 8.84
CA ALA A 41 9.72 10.69 9.91
C ALA A 41 8.55 11.69 9.95
N ASP A 42 7.77 11.80 8.86
CA ASP A 42 6.66 12.75 8.76
C ASP A 42 5.34 12.19 9.34
N TYR A 43 5.32 10.91 9.75
CA TYR A 43 4.13 10.21 10.21
C TYR A 43 4.36 9.54 11.56
N ALA A 44 3.32 9.53 12.39
CA ALA A 44 3.38 8.91 13.72
C ALA A 44 3.41 7.36 13.69
N GLY A 45 3.01 6.75 12.57
CA GLY A 45 2.91 5.31 12.44
C GLY A 45 2.44 4.85 11.06
N LEU A 46 2.55 3.54 10.80
CA LEU A 46 2.13 2.90 9.55
C LEU A 46 0.61 2.99 9.35
N ASP A 47 -0.16 2.94 10.43
CA ASP A 47 -1.62 3.07 10.41
C ASP A 47 -2.07 4.39 9.79
N VAL A 48 -1.40 5.50 10.12
CA VAL A 48 -1.68 6.81 9.52
C VAL A 48 -1.33 6.83 8.04
N MET A 49 -0.18 6.26 7.64
CA MET A 49 0.22 6.17 6.23
C MET A 49 -0.77 5.32 5.41
N VAL A 50 -1.26 4.21 5.96
CA VAL A 50 -2.24 3.34 5.29
C VAL A 50 -3.58 4.06 5.14
N LEU A 51 -4.02 4.84 6.14
CA LEU A 51 -5.23 5.66 6.04
C LEU A 51 -5.10 6.80 5.02
N GLU A 52 -3.92 7.38 4.87
CA GLU A 52 -3.68 8.41 3.85
C GLU A 52 -3.58 7.82 2.43
N PHE A 53 -3.03 6.61 2.32
CA PHE A 53 -2.86 5.93 1.03
C PHE A 53 -4.17 5.41 0.42
N LEU A 54 -5.16 5.08 1.26
CA LEU A 54 -6.46 4.51 0.85
C LEU A 54 -7.54 5.59 0.68
#